data_AF-A0A366HMI6-F1
#
_entry.id   AF-A0A366HMI6-F1
#
_cell.length_a   1.000
_cell.length_b   1.000
_cell.length_c   1.000
_cell.angle_alpha   90.00
_cell.angle_beta   90.00
_cell.angle_gamma   90.00
#
_symmetry.space_group_name_H-M   'P 1'
#
loop_
_entity.id
_entity.type
_entity.pdbx_description
1 polymer ?
#
loop_
_entity_poly.entity_id
_entity_poly.type
_entity_poly.pdbx_seq_one_letter_code
_entity_poly.pdbx_strand_id
1 'polypeptide(L)'
;MWRKLFSGFHQLPKVSPVEGFLLRLLFAAFLIFTIRSQVTYTGEPHPKGLLTILHWFGEGPYLTWLANPETWALYKGIFIALLAVYVSGYALVVVTPVLAIMHLLPFTLYASQGFNHHGNQIVTCTLIIQAFCVIWYSVRHKLAITPPSERLSAWMLVQSQVILTGMYFISVFTKLDKSNGMWLSNSKYVAMDMLKTQRQSYLNELDPAFAGNPPEAIWMLDNPTLATLFFGSGLFLEFFCIFAIGNRLLGFLIGVSLIVMHRSIDRLMGGVAFLNNEMLCFIFLVNIPFLIACVVNWLPKLRARHLAVAGGVAGIALSFWVQPESVRTDFTQGGAVNVFQGLGNYLLKLINNMDTWNSFEAAQWQKTIAFVTPAILTSLGCAVLGAVVGSFLGKGNGKTEGSKSEDTAAAHTA
;
A
#
# COMPACT_ATOMS: atom_id res chain seq x y z
N MET A 1 11.51 28.99 9.75
CA MET A 1 11.58 27.99 8.66
C MET A 1 11.95 26.60 9.18
N TRP A 2 13.11 26.41 9.83
CA TRP A 2 13.56 25.12 10.36
C TRP A 2 12.57 24.36 11.25
N ARG A 3 11.91 25.02 12.21
CA ARG A 3 10.88 24.37 13.06
C ARG A 3 9.74 23.72 12.27
N LYS A 4 9.36 24.27 11.10
CA LYS A 4 8.33 23.69 10.23
C LYS A 4 8.85 22.51 9.41
N LEU A 5 10.15 22.49 9.10
CA LEU A 5 10.79 21.37 8.41
C LEU A 5 10.83 20.14 9.32
N PHE A 6 11.20 20.34 10.59
CA PHE A 6 11.37 19.28 11.59
C PHE A 6 10.11 18.98 12.42
N SER A 7 8.97 19.59 12.14
CA SER A 7 7.77 19.46 12.99
C SER A 7 7.30 18.02 13.14
N GLY A 8 7.47 17.19 12.10
CA GLY A 8 7.09 15.78 12.10
C GLY A 8 7.88 14.92 13.09
N PHE A 9 9.08 15.35 13.50
CA PHE A 9 9.88 14.66 14.51
C PHE A 9 9.48 15.01 15.94
N HIS A 10 8.81 16.14 16.16
CA HIS A 10 8.45 16.63 17.49
C HIS A 10 6.98 16.41 17.85
N GLN A 11 6.11 16.32 16.86
CA GLN A 11 4.67 16.19 17.06
C GLN A 11 4.08 15.16 16.09
N LEU A 12 3.29 14.23 16.64
CA LEU A 12 2.53 13.30 15.81
C LEU A 12 1.50 14.06 14.97
N PRO A 13 1.33 13.69 13.69
CA PRO A 13 0.26 14.26 12.88
C PRO A 13 -1.10 13.87 13.48
N LYS A 14 -2.06 14.79 13.46
CA LYS A 14 -3.44 14.48 13.85
C LYS A 14 -4.06 13.57 12.80
N VAL A 15 -4.44 12.35 13.16
CA VAL A 15 -5.12 11.40 12.27
C VAL A 15 -6.55 11.23 12.76
N SER A 16 -7.52 11.69 11.98
CA SER A 16 -8.94 11.54 12.34
C SER A 16 -9.37 10.07 12.27
N PRO A 17 -10.49 9.69 12.92
CA PRO A 17 -11.02 8.33 12.80
C PRO A 17 -11.28 7.89 11.35
N VAL A 18 -11.78 8.81 10.52
CA VAL A 18 -12.01 8.59 9.08
C VAL A 18 -10.70 8.35 8.33
N GLU A 19 -9.67 9.18 8.56
CA GLU A 19 -8.35 8.98 7.94
C GLU A 19 -7.73 7.65 8.36
N GLY A 20 -7.79 7.31 9.66
CA GLY A 20 -7.29 6.05 10.18
C GLY A 20 -7.98 4.83 9.54
N PHE A 21 -9.31 4.89 9.39
CA PHE A 21 -10.06 3.86 8.67
C PHE A 21 -9.62 3.75 7.19
N LEU A 22 -9.50 4.87 6.49
CA LEU A 22 -9.11 4.90 5.08
C LEU A 22 -7.67 4.42 4.85
N LEU A 23 -6.73 4.75 5.75
CA LEU A 23 -5.37 4.22 5.74
C LEU A 23 -5.37 2.69 5.78
N ARG A 24 -6.13 2.11 6.71
CA ARG A 24 -6.25 0.66 6.84
C ARG A 24 -6.96 0.04 5.64
N LEU A 25 -8.02 0.67 5.13
CA LEU A 25 -8.77 0.19 3.97
C LEU A 25 -7.91 0.15 2.71
N LEU A 26 -7.20 1.23 2.38
CA LEU A 26 -6.34 1.27 1.19
C LEU A 26 -5.14 0.33 1.34
N PHE A 27 -4.54 0.25 2.54
CA PHE A 27 -3.46 -0.70 2.77
C PHE A 27 -3.94 -2.15 2.68
N ALA A 28 -5.13 -2.47 3.19
CA ALA A 28 -5.72 -3.80 3.04
C ALA A 28 -6.00 -4.16 1.58
N ALA A 29 -6.55 -3.23 0.79
CA ALA A 29 -6.75 -3.44 -0.66
C ALA A 29 -5.41 -3.72 -1.36
N PHE A 30 -4.36 -2.98 -1.01
CA PHE A 30 -3.02 -3.22 -1.53
C PHE A 30 -2.42 -4.55 -1.06
N LEU A 31 -2.69 -5.00 0.17
CA LEU A 31 -2.27 -6.32 0.63
C LEU A 31 -2.98 -7.46 -0.12
N ILE A 32 -4.24 -7.30 -0.52
CA ILE A 32 -4.93 -8.27 -1.39
C ILE A 32 -4.24 -8.34 -2.76
N PHE A 33 -3.86 -7.18 -3.29
CA PHE A 33 -3.14 -7.07 -4.56
C PHE A 33 -1.82 -7.87 -4.54
N THR A 34 -1.04 -7.80 -3.45
CA THR A 34 0.26 -8.48 -3.38
C THR A 34 0.15 -10.02 -3.35
N ILE A 35 -0.94 -10.58 -2.82
CA ILE A 35 -1.12 -12.04 -2.66
C ILE A 35 -1.96 -12.70 -3.76
N ARG A 36 -2.14 -12.04 -4.91
CA ARG A 36 -3.03 -12.55 -5.98
C ARG A 36 -2.53 -13.83 -6.67
N SER A 37 -1.21 -13.98 -6.78
CA SER A 37 -0.59 -15.06 -7.55
C SER A 37 -0.48 -16.33 -6.71
N GLN A 38 -0.86 -17.46 -7.28
CA GLN A 38 -0.61 -18.76 -6.67
C GLN A 38 0.88 -19.08 -6.75
N VAL A 39 1.43 -19.65 -5.67
CA VAL A 39 2.75 -20.28 -5.71
C VAL A 39 2.61 -21.61 -6.43
N THR A 40 3.26 -21.79 -7.58
CA THR A 40 3.12 -23.01 -8.40
C THR A 40 4.28 -23.98 -8.23
N TYR A 41 5.44 -23.48 -7.81
CA TYR A 41 6.64 -24.27 -7.60
C TYR A 41 6.77 -24.65 -6.11
N THR A 42 7.22 -25.87 -5.82
CA THR A 42 7.35 -26.40 -4.45
C THR A 42 8.80 -26.48 -3.97
N GLY A 43 9.79 -26.39 -4.87
CA GLY A 43 11.20 -26.51 -4.48
C GLY A 43 11.65 -25.35 -3.58
N GLU A 44 12.58 -25.61 -2.68
CA GLU A 44 13.24 -24.60 -1.84
C GLU A 44 14.78 -24.67 -2.02
N PRO A 45 15.31 -24.53 -3.25
CA PRO A 45 16.72 -24.81 -3.55
C PRO A 45 17.71 -23.88 -2.83
N HIS A 46 17.26 -22.70 -2.42
CA HIS A 46 18.09 -21.69 -1.77
C HIS A 46 17.37 -21.12 -0.55
N PRO A 47 17.28 -21.83 0.60
CA PRO A 47 16.52 -21.36 1.76
C PRO A 47 16.93 -19.94 2.20
N LYS A 48 15.97 -19.01 2.24
CA LYS A 48 16.15 -17.62 2.67
C LYS A 48 15.21 -17.25 3.81
N GLY A 49 15.62 -16.28 4.63
CA GLY A 49 14.79 -15.72 5.69
C GLY A 49 14.37 -16.78 6.72
N LEU A 50 13.07 -16.91 6.99
CA LEU A 50 12.57 -17.89 7.96
C LEU A 50 12.89 -19.34 7.54
N LEU A 51 12.93 -19.64 6.24
CA LEU A 51 13.28 -20.97 5.77
C LEU A 51 14.71 -21.35 6.15
N THR A 52 15.66 -20.41 6.12
CA THR A 52 17.03 -20.65 6.59
C THR A 52 17.04 -21.14 8.04
N ILE A 53 16.22 -20.52 8.91
CA ILE A 53 16.12 -20.90 10.33
C ILE A 53 15.44 -22.26 10.47
N LEU A 54 14.38 -22.53 9.73
CA LEU A 54 13.65 -23.81 9.81
C LEU A 54 14.54 -24.98 9.36
N HIS A 55 15.28 -24.83 8.26
CA HIS A 55 16.24 -25.83 7.79
C HIS A 55 17.42 -26.06 8.75
N TRP A 56 17.66 -25.20 9.76
CA TRP A 56 18.60 -25.52 10.84
C TRP A 56 18.08 -26.61 11.78
N PHE A 57 16.76 -26.83 11.86
CA PHE A 57 16.14 -27.80 12.74
C PHE A 57 15.80 -29.12 12.04
N GLY A 58 16.09 -29.27 10.74
CA GLY A 58 15.92 -30.52 10.00
C GLY A 58 15.85 -30.32 8.50
N GLU A 59 15.66 -31.44 7.78
CA GLU A 59 15.30 -31.44 6.38
C GLU A 59 13.78 -31.51 6.26
N GLY A 60 13.17 -30.60 5.51
CA GLY A 60 11.74 -30.68 5.30
C GLY A 60 11.26 -29.80 4.16
N PRO A 61 10.10 -30.13 3.58
CA PRO A 61 9.30 -29.15 2.87
C PRO A 61 8.52 -28.32 3.91
N TYR A 62 9.06 -27.17 4.33
CA TYR A 62 8.44 -26.37 5.40
C TYR A 62 7.26 -25.52 4.91
N LEU A 63 7.38 -24.92 3.72
CA LEU A 63 6.37 -24.00 3.19
C LEU A 63 5.70 -24.50 1.91
N THR A 64 6.06 -25.69 1.41
CA THR A 64 5.55 -26.21 0.12
C THR A 64 4.04 -26.43 0.09
N TRP A 65 3.40 -26.57 1.25
CA TRP A 65 1.95 -26.61 1.36
C TRP A 65 1.30 -25.33 0.83
N LEU A 66 1.99 -24.18 0.79
CA LEU A 66 1.48 -22.95 0.15
C LEU A 66 1.35 -23.06 -1.37
N ALA A 67 2.02 -24.04 -2.00
CA ALA A 67 1.91 -24.27 -3.44
C ALA A 67 0.72 -25.17 -3.81
N ASN A 68 0.11 -25.85 -2.83
CA ASN A 68 -1.11 -26.62 -3.07
C ASN A 68 -2.30 -25.64 -3.31
N PRO A 69 -3.11 -25.84 -4.37
CA PRO A 69 -4.20 -24.92 -4.69
C PRO A 69 -5.28 -24.78 -3.60
N GLU A 70 -5.62 -25.87 -2.91
CA GLU A 70 -6.69 -25.91 -1.91
C GLU A 70 -6.27 -25.18 -0.63
N THR A 71 -5.06 -25.47 -0.14
CA THR A 71 -4.46 -24.77 1.00
C THR A 71 -4.22 -23.30 0.69
N TRP A 72 -3.80 -22.96 -0.53
CA TRP A 72 -3.65 -21.56 -0.97
C TRP A 72 -4.99 -20.82 -1.00
N ALA A 73 -6.06 -21.47 -1.46
CA ALA A 73 -7.41 -20.89 -1.44
C ALA A 73 -7.87 -20.62 0.00
N LEU A 74 -7.71 -21.58 0.91
CA LEU A 74 -8.00 -21.41 2.33
C LEU A 74 -7.16 -20.29 2.94
N TYR A 75 -5.87 -20.26 2.64
CA TYR A 75 -4.94 -19.23 3.12
C TYR A 75 -5.38 -17.83 2.72
N LYS A 76 -5.72 -17.62 1.44
CA LYS A 76 -6.27 -16.36 0.95
C LYS A 76 -7.59 -15.99 1.63
N GLY A 77 -8.48 -16.96 1.83
CA GLY A 77 -9.74 -16.75 2.55
C GLY A 77 -9.53 -16.23 3.97
N ILE A 78 -8.64 -16.88 4.73
CA ILE A 78 -8.26 -16.45 6.08
C ILE A 78 -7.62 -15.06 6.05
N PHE A 79 -6.71 -14.82 5.10
CA PHE A 79 -6.05 -13.53 4.97
C PHE A 79 -7.04 -12.38 4.70
N ILE A 80 -7.98 -12.57 3.77
CA ILE A 80 -9.03 -11.59 3.46
C ILE A 80 -9.94 -11.35 4.68
N ALA A 81 -10.31 -12.40 5.41
CA ALA A 81 -11.10 -12.27 6.64
C ALA A 81 -10.36 -11.43 7.70
N LEU A 82 -9.07 -11.69 7.92
CA LEU A 82 -8.23 -10.89 8.82
C LEU A 82 -8.09 -9.45 8.36
N LEU A 83 -7.99 -9.19 7.05
CA LEU A 83 -7.98 -7.83 6.52
C LEU A 83 -9.29 -7.08 6.81
N ALA A 84 -10.44 -7.75 6.74
CA ALA A 84 -11.71 -7.14 7.14
C ALA A 84 -11.70 -6.71 8.63
N VAL A 85 -11.17 -7.56 9.52
CA VAL A 85 -10.99 -7.22 10.94
C VAL A 85 -9.99 -6.08 11.11
N TYR A 86 -8.86 -6.11 10.39
CA TYR A 86 -7.86 -5.03 10.38
C TYR A 86 -8.48 -3.68 9.99
N VAL A 87 -9.26 -3.64 8.90
CA VAL A 87 -9.93 -2.41 8.43
C VAL A 87 -10.89 -1.86 9.49
N SER A 88 -11.70 -2.73 10.10
CA SER A 88 -12.61 -2.34 11.19
C SER A 88 -11.90 -1.77 12.42
N GLY A 89 -10.61 -2.10 12.59
CA GLY A 89 -9.78 -1.64 13.70
C GLY A 89 -9.93 -2.45 14.98
N TYR A 90 -10.70 -3.54 14.98
CA TYR A 90 -10.85 -4.42 16.13
C TYR A 90 -9.67 -5.38 16.26
N ALA A 91 -9.33 -5.76 17.50
CA ALA A 91 -8.32 -6.76 17.82
C ALA A 91 -6.97 -6.59 17.09
N LEU A 92 -6.55 -5.34 16.81
CA LEU A 92 -5.36 -5.07 15.99
C LEU A 92 -4.10 -5.71 16.57
N VAL A 93 -4.01 -5.84 17.90
CA VAL A 93 -2.89 -6.48 18.62
C VAL A 93 -2.68 -7.95 18.23
N VAL A 94 -3.74 -8.64 17.80
CA VAL A 94 -3.67 -10.02 17.30
C VAL A 94 -3.62 -10.03 15.78
N VAL A 95 -4.48 -9.25 15.13
CA VAL A 95 -4.66 -9.29 13.68
C VAL A 95 -3.41 -8.81 12.94
N THR A 96 -2.74 -7.75 13.41
CA THR A 96 -1.57 -7.21 12.70
C THR A 96 -0.35 -8.15 12.72
N PRO A 97 0.03 -8.80 13.84
CA PRO A 97 1.06 -9.85 13.81
C PRO A 97 0.70 -11.03 12.90
N VAL A 98 -0.55 -11.52 12.96
CA VAL A 98 -0.98 -12.66 12.14
C VAL A 98 -0.93 -12.30 10.65
N LEU A 99 -1.41 -11.11 10.27
CA LEU A 99 -1.27 -10.61 8.89
C LEU A 99 0.19 -10.45 8.47
N ALA A 100 1.07 -9.97 9.34
CA ALA A 100 2.49 -9.84 9.05
C ALA A 100 3.14 -11.20 8.74
N ILE A 101 2.84 -12.22 9.56
CA ILE A 101 3.29 -13.59 9.33
C ILE A 101 2.70 -14.12 8.02
N MET A 102 1.39 -13.99 7.84
CA MET A 102 0.73 -14.48 6.63
C MET A 102 1.20 -13.76 5.35
N HIS A 103 1.60 -12.50 5.42
CA HIS A 103 2.22 -11.85 4.28
C HIS A 103 3.65 -12.37 4.06
N LEU A 104 4.43 -12.57 5.13
CA LEU A 104 5.83 -13.02 5.08
C LEU A 104 6.03 -14.41 4.48
N LEU A 105 5.19 -15.39 4.82
CA LEU A 105 5.38 -16.80 4.43
C LEU A 105 5.47 -17.03 2.91
N PRO A 106 4.49 -16.63 2.06
CA PRO A 106 4.57 -16.88 0.62
C PRO A 106 5.78 -16.20 -0.03
N PHE A 107 6.17 -15.01 0.42
CA PHE A 107 7.33 -14.33 -0.14
C PHE A 107 8.67 -14.88 0.37
N THR A 108 8.68 -15.53 1.54
CA THR A 108 9.83 -16.32 1.99
C THR A 108 10.03 -17.54 1.09
N LEU A 109 8.93 -18.21 0.72
CA LEU A 109 8.95 -19.32 -0.23
C LEU A 109 9.44 -18.85 -1.61
N TYR A 110 8.85 -17.78 -2.18
CA TYR A 110 9.31 -17.21 -3.47
C TYR A 110 10.80 -16.82 -3.44
N ALA A 111 11.27 -16.16 -2.39
CA ALA A 111 12.68 -15.80 -2.28
C ALA A 111 13.60 -17.04 -2.25
N SER A 112 13.13 -18.12 -1.62
CA SER A 112 13.88 -19.38 -1.53
C SER A 112 13.87 -20.19 -2.84
N GLN A 113 12.98 -19.83 -3.75
CA GLN A 113 12.87 -20.34 -5.12
C GLN A 113 13.72 -19.57 -6.13
N GLY A 114 14.44 -18.55 -5.68
CA GLY A 114 15.23 -17.67 -6.55
C GLY A 114 14.52 -16.40 -7.00
N PHE A 115 13.22 -16.23 -6.69
CA PHE A 115 12.47 -15.01 -6.98
C PHE A 115 12.74 -13.92 -5.93
N ASN A 116 13.86 -13.22 -6.08
CA ASN A 116 14.26 -12.14 -5.17
C ASN A 116 13.52 -10.83 -5.49
N HIS A 117 12.22 -10.78 -5.21
CA HIS A 117 11.43 -9.56 -5.40
C HIS A 117 11.42 -8.69 -4.13
N HIS A 118 12.30 -7.70 -4.06
CA HIS A 118 12.44 -6.79 -2.92
C HIS A 118 11.16 -5.99 -2.61
N GLY A 119 10.30 -5.77 -3.60
CA GLY A 119 9.06 -5.01 -3.42
C GLY A 119 8.11 -5.61 -2.38
N ASN A 120 8.14 -6.92 -2.12
CA ASN A 120 7.28 -7.51 -1.08
C ASN A 120 7.87 -7.38 0.33
N GLN A 121 9.20 -7.20 0.44
CA GLN A 121 9.90 -7.06 1.72
C GLN A 121 9.46 -5.78 2.44
N ILE A 122 9.39 -4.66 1.72
CA ILE A 122 8.95 -3.37 2.30
C ILE A 122 7.50 -3.41 2.78
N VAL A 123 6.62 -4.14 2.09
CA VAL A 123 5.22 -4.33 2.50
C VAL A 123 5.14 -5.16 3.78
N THR A 124 5.88 -6.28 3.85
CA THR A 124 5.99 -7.09 5.06
C THR A 124 6.57 -6.29 6.23
N CYS A 125 7.64 -5.53 6.02
CA CYS A 125 8.23 -4.68 7.06
C CYS A 125 7.23 -3.61 7.56
N THR A 126 6.38 -3.09 6.68
CA THR A 126 5.32 -2.14 7.04
C THR A 126 4.27 -2.81 7.95
N LEU A 127 3.86 -4.06 7.65
CA LEU A 127 2.98 -4.82 8.54
C LEU A 127 3.64 -5.14 9.89
N ILE A 128 4.91 -5.54 9.87
CA ILE A 128 5.69 -5.85 11.08
C ILE A 128 5.79 -4.62 11.99
N ILE A 129 6.14 -3.44 11.46
CA ILE A 129 6.25 -2.24 12.30
C ILE A 129 4.89 -1.81 12.85
N GLN A 130 3.80 -1.97 12.08
CA GLN A 130 2.45 -1.72 12.59
C GLN A 130 2.09 -2.69 13.71
N ALA A 131 2.45 -3.97 13.59
CA ALA A 131 2.25 -4.97 14.63
C ALA A 131 2.99 -4.59 15.92
N PHE A 132 4.28 -4.26 15.83
CA PHE A 132 5.06 -3.78 16.97
C PHE A 132 4.46 -2.52 17.59
N CYS A 133 4.06 -1.56 16.76
CA CYS A 133 3.43 -0.32 17.20
C CYS A 133 2.15 -0.58 18.01
N VAL A 134 1.27 -1.46 17.53
CA VAL A 134 0.00 -1.78 18.19
C VAL A 134 0.22 -2.57 19.48
N ILE A 135 1.13 -3.55 19.47
CA ILE A 135 1.50 -4.31 20.67
C ILE A 135 2.06 -3.38 21.73
N TRP A 136 3.05 -2.56 21.37
CA TRP A 136 3.67 -1.61 22.28
C TRP A 136 2.65 -0.64 22.89
N TYR A 137 1.78 -0.07 22.06
CA TYR A 137 0.71 0.81 22.53
C TYR A 137 -0.26 0.08 23.48
N SER A 138 -0.67 -1.15 23.14
CA SER A 138 -1.60 -1.96 23.94
C SER A 138 -1.01 -2.35 25.31
N VAL A 139 0.29 -2.68 25.37
CA VAL A 139 0.99 -2.95 26.63
C VAL A 139 0.96 -1.72 27.55
N ARG A 140 1.09 -0.51 26.99
CA ARG A 140 1.13 0.74 27.78
C ARG A 140 -0.24 1.30 28.14
N HIS A 141 -1.28 0.96 27.38
CA HIS A 141 -2.62 1.55 27.52
C HIS A 141 -3.72 0.53 27.83
N LYS A 142 -3.34 -0.66 28.30
CA LYS A 142 -4.19 -1.86 28.44
C LYS A 142 -4.64 -2.40 27.08
N LEU A 143 -4.86 -3.72 27.02
CA LEU A 143 -5.17 -4.42 25.78
C LEU A 143 -6.37 -3.79 25.07
N ALA A 144 -6.12 -3.14 23.93
CA ALA A 144 -7.14 -2.46 23.14
C ALA A 144 -7.67 -3.41 22.06
N ILE A 145 -8.85 -3.99 22.30
CA ILE A 145 -9.58 -4.78 21.30
C ILE A 145 -10.52 -3.88 20.48
N THR A 146 -10.71 -2.63 20.90
CA THR A 146 -11.55 -1.62 20.26
C THR A 146 -10.86 -0.92 19.09
N PRO A 147 -11.62 -0.21 18.23
CA PRO A 147 -11.07 0.62 17.18
C PRO A 147 -9.99 1.58 17.71
N PRO A 148 -8.91 1.82 16.94
CA PRO A 148 -7.75 2.56 17.42
C PRO A 148 -8.09 4.02 17.71
N SER A 149 -7.49 4.56 18.77
CA SER A 149 -7.54 5.99 19.05
C SER A 149 -6.86 6.79 17.92
N GLU A 150 -7.11 8.11 17.87
CA GLU A 150 -6.40 9.01 16.96
C GLU A 150 -4.88 8.93 17.15
N ARG A 151 -4.43 8.80 18.41
CA ARG A 151 -3.02 8.67 18.75
C ARG A 151 -2.40 7.38 18.22
N LEU A 152 -3.08 6.24 18.39
CA LEU A 152 -2.59 4.97 17.83
C LEU A 152 -2.58 5.00 16.30
N SER A 153 -3.61 5.58 15.67
CA SER A 153 -3.66 5.75 14.21
C SER A 153 -2.52 6.64 13.69
N ALA A 154 -2.19 7.71 14.42
CA ALA A 154 -1.05 8.56 14.10
C ALA A 154 0.29 7.82 14.23
N TRP A 155 0.47 7.01 15.27
CA TRP A 155 1.65 6.18 15.41
C TRP A 155 1.77 5.16 14.27
N MET A 156 0.69 4.46 13.91
CA MET A 156 0.70 3.52 12.79
C MET A 156 1.11 4.19 11.47
N LEU A 157 0.58 5.39 11.19
CA LEU A 157 0.98 6.19 10.03
C LEU A 157 2.48 6.52 10.06
N VAL A 158 2.96 7.15 11.14
CA VAL A 158 4.35 7.58 11.26
C VAL A 158 5.31 6.39 11.17
N GLN A 159 4.99 5.27 11.82
CA GLN A 159 5.83 4.06 11.75
C GLN A 159 5.85 3.43 10.35
N SER A 160 4.73 3.48 9.62
CA SER A 160 4.71 3.07 8.21
C SER A 160 5.59 3.97 7.34
N GLN A 161 5.57 5.29 7.59
CA GLN A 161 6.48 6.23 6.95
C GLN A 161 7.95 5.93 7.28
N VAL A 162 8.27 5.63 8.55
CA VAL A 162 9.63 5.26 8.98
C VAL A 162 10.16 4.07 8.20
N ILE A 163 9.37 3.00 8.03
CA ILE A 163 9.80 1.86 7.21
C ILE A 163 10.02 2.26 5.77
N LEU A 164 9.07 3.00 5.19
CA LEU A 164 9.14 3.40 3.79
C LEU A 164 10.36 4.29 3.50
N THR A 165 10.52 5.36 4.26
CA THR A 165 11.67 6.28 4.12
C THR A 165 12.97 5.62 4.55
N GLY A 166 12.93 4.75 5.56
CA GLY A 166 14.09 3.99 6.03
C GLY A 166 14.64 3.05 4.97
N MET A 167 13.78 2.39 4.20
CA MET A 167 14.21 1.52 3.09
C MET A 167 14.88 2.31 1.96
N TYR A 168 14.35 3.49 1.60
CA TYR A 168 15.03 4.38 0.65
C TYR A 168 16.36 4.88 1.20
N PHE A 169 16.41 5.24 2.49
CA PHE A 169 17.64 5.66 3.15
C PHE A 169 18.69 4.55 3.14
N ILE A 170 18.32 3.30 3.45
CA ILE A 170 19.20 2.13 3.33
C ILE A 170 19.67 1.93 1.89
N SER A 171 18.80 2.17 0.90
CA SER A 171 19.15 2.11 -0.51
C SER A 171 20.29 3.08 -0.86
N VAL A 172 20.28 4.31 -0.31
CA VAL A 172 21.37 5.28 -0.50
C VAL A 172 22.69 4.73 0.01
N PHE A 173 22.75 4.22 1.23
CA PHE A 173 23.99 3.67 1.79
C PHE A 173 24.44 2.41 1.05
N THR A 174 23.50 1.57 0.60
CA THR A 174 23.82 0.39 -0.21
C THR A 174 24.44 0.80 -1.55
N LYS A 175 23.89 1.82 -2.22
CA LYS A 175 24.43 2.38 -3.46
C LYS A 175 25.83 2.95 -3.25
N LEU A 176 26.04 3.70 -2.16
CA LEU A 176 27.36 4.25 -1.82
C LEU A 176 28.36 3.13 -1.48
N ASP A 177 27.99 2.15 -0.67
CA ASP A 177 28.84 1.00 -0.34
C ASP A 177 29.26 0.22 -1.58
N LYS A 178 28.30 -0.21 -2.41
CA LYS A 178 28.57 -0.98 -3.64
C LYS A 178 29.36 -0.23 -4.70
N SER A 179 29.42 1.10 -4.62
CA SER A 179 30.20 1.93 -5.53
C SER A 179 31.48 2.49 -4.91
N ASN A 180 31.84 2.09 -3.68
CA ASN A 180 32.96 2.69 -2.92
C ASN A 180 32.85 4.24 -2.82
N GLY A 181 31.63 4.74 -2.60
CA GLY A 181 31.29 6.17 -2.54
C GLY A 181 31.15 6.87 -3.89
N MET A 182 31.40 6.18 -5.01
CA MET A 182 31.44 6.75 -6.35
C MET A 182 30.11 6.67 -7.11
N TRP A 183 28.97 6.51 -6.42
CA TRP A 183 27.67 6.31 -7.09
C TRP A 183 27.35 7.45 -8.06
N LEU A 184 27.57 8.71 -7.67
CA LEU A 184 27.27 9.87 -8.52
C LEU A 184 28.11 9.88 -9.82
N SER A 185 29.39 9.54 -9.76
CA SER A 185 30.23 9.46 -10.96
C SER A 185 29.95 8.21 -11.79
N ASN A 186 29.50 7.13 -11.16
CA ASN A 186 29.23 5.84 -11.80
C ASN A 186 27.80 5.71 -12.34
N SER A 187 26.88 6.58 -11.94
CA SER A 187 25.46 6.50 -12.32
C SER A 187 25.22 6.61 -13.82
N LYS A 188 26.13 7.23 -14.59
CA LYS A 188 26.11 7.21 -16.05
C LYS A 188 26.19 5.79 -16.64
N TYR A 189 26.73 4.83 -15.91
CA TYR A 189 26.81 3.43 -16.34
C TYR A 189 25.50 2.65 -16.19
N VAL A 190 24.44 3.25 -15.64
CA VAL A 190 23.09 2.64 -15.62
C VAL A 190 22.62 2.27 -17.03
N ALA A 191 23.04 3.02 -18.07
CA ALA A 191 22.79 2.67 -19.47
C ALA A 191 23.29 1.27 -19.84
N MET A 192 24.42 0.84 -19.26
CA MET A 192 24.96 -0.50 -19.48
C MET A 192 24.09 -1.58 -18.83
N ASP A 193 23.52 -1.29 -17.66
CA ASP A 193 22.62 -2.22 -17.00
C ASP A 193 21.30 -2.34 -17.75
N MET A 194 20.82 -1.26 -18.39
CA MET A 194 19.68 -1.31 -19.31
C MET A 194 19.95 -2.23 -20.51
N LEU A 195 21.12 -2.09 -21.15
CA LEU A 195 21.54 -2.96 -22.25
C LEU A 195 21.61 -4.43 -21.81
N LYS A 196 22.14 -4.71 -20.62
CA LYS A 196 22.20 -6.07 -20.06
C LYS A 196 20.81 -6.63 -19.81
N THR A 197 19.92 -5.87 -19.18
CA THR A 197 18.54 -6.30 -18.89
C THR A 197 17.80 -6.61 -20.17
N GLN A 198 17.87 -5.74 -21.18
CA GLN A 198 17.20 -5.98 -22.47
C GLN A 198 17.75 -7.21 -23.19
N ARG A 199 19.08 -7.40 -23.19
CA ARG A 199 19.69 -8.62 -23.76
C ARG A 199 19.31 -9.87 -22.99
N GLN A 200 19.18 -9.79 -21.66
CA GLN A 200 18.69 -10.90 -20.86
C GLN A 200 17.24 -11.25 -21.22
N SER A 201 16.36 -10.26 -21.41
CA SER A 201 14.99 -10.49 -21.90
C SER A 201 14.98 -11.16 -23.27
N TYR A 202 15.83 -10.70 -24.20
CA TYR A 202 16.00 -11.37 -25.50
C TYR A 202 16.43 -12.83 -25.34
N LEU A 203 17.41 -13.13 -24.49
CA LEU A 203 17.89 -14.50 -24.30
C LEU A 203 16.87 -15.40 -23.59
N ASN A 204 16.01 -14.83 -22.73
CA ASN A 204 14.97 -15.56 -22.03
C ASN A 204 13.78 -15.91 -22.94
N GLU A 205 13.37 -14.99 -23.82
CA GLU A 205 12.11 -15.10 -24.57
C GLU A 205 12.33 -15.29 -26.09
N LEU A 206 13.54 -15.03 -26.58
CA LEU A 206 13.90 -14.97 -28.00
C LEU A 206 13.04 -13.98 -28.81
N ASP A 207 12.43 -13.00 -28.16
CA ASP A 207 11.60 -11.98 -28.81
C ASP A 207 12.48 -10.92 -29.50
N PRO A 208 12.44 -10.81 -30.85
CA PRO A 208 13.22 -9.82 -31.60
C PRO A 208 13.03 -8.37 -31.15
N ALA A 209 11.93 -8.03 -30.47
CA ALA A 209 11.73 -6.70 -29.88
C ALA A 209 12.86 -6.31 -28.90
N PHE A 210 13.50 -7.29 -28.26
CA PHE A 210 14.60 -7.07 -27.32
C PHE A 210 16.00 -7.21 -27.95
N ALA A 211 16.11 -7.52 -29.25
CA ALA A 211 17.40 -7.74 -29.90
C ALA A 211 18.21 -6.44 -30.12
N GLY A 212 17.53 -5.30 -30.22
CA GLY A 212 18.15 -3.99 -30.40
C GLY A 212 18.71 -3.38 -29.11
N ASN A 213 19.52 -2.33 -29.26
CA ASN A 213 19.88 -1.48 -28.12
C ASN A 213 18.70 -0.52 -27.85
N PRO A 214 18.29 -0.31 -26.57
CA PRO A 214 17.22 0.62 -26.25
C PRO A 214 17.69 2.04 -26.59
N PRO A 215 16.86 2.85 -27.27
CA PRO A 215 17.21 4.22 -27.62
C PRO A 215 17.51 5.07 -26.38
N GLU A 216 16.87 4.76 -25.24
CA GLU A 216 17.11 5.41 -23.95
C GLU A 216 18.54 5.17 -23.44
N ALA A 217 19.08 3.96 -23.59
CA ALA A 217 20.46 3.67 -23.19
C ALA A 217 21.46 4.38 -24.10
N ILE A 218 21.20 4.41 -25.41
CA ILE A 218 22.04 5.13 -26.37
C ILE A 218 22.06 6.63 -26.02
N TRP A 219 20.89 7.23 -25.77
CA TRP A 219 20.80 8.62 -25.36
C TRP A 219 21.59 8.92 -24.08
N MET A 220 21.53 8.03 -23.08
CA MET A 220 22.30 8.18 -21.84
C MET A 220 23.82 8.07 -22.06
N LEU A 221 24.26 7.19 -22.97
CA LEU A 221 25.67 7.06 -23.36
C LEU A 221 26.17 8.31 -24.09
N ASP A 222 25.33 8.90 -24.93
CA ASP A 222 25.63 10.15 -25.65
C ASP A 222 25.59 11.38 -24.73
N ASN A 223 24.86 11.30 -23.61
CA ASN A 223 24.65 12.41 -22.66
C ASN A 223 25.00 12.04 -21.20
N PRO A 224 26.25 11.62 -20.91
CA PRO A 224 26.61 11.03 -19.63
C PRO A 224 26.44 11.99 -18.44
N THR A 225 26.65 13.28 -18.62
CA THR A 225 26.45 14.28 -17.55
C THR A 225 24.97 14.44 -17.20
N LEU A 226 24.08 14.42 -18.19
CA LEU A 226 22.63 14.47 -17.96
C LEU A 226 22.14 13.19 -17.29
N ALA A 227 22.65 12.02 -17.73
CA ALA A 227 22.40 10.75 -17.05
C ALA A 227 22.84 10.81 -15.58
N THR A 228 24.05 11.30 -15.31
CA THR A 228 24.55 11.47 -13.93
C THR A 228 23.67 12.41 -13.12
N LEU A 229 23.26 13.55 -13.67
CA LEU A 229 22.37 14.49 -12.98
C LEU A 229 21.02 13.85 -12.65
N PHE A 230 20.42 13.15 -13.62
CA PHE A 230 19.12 12.51 -13.47
C PHE A 230 19.16 11.42 -12.39
N PHE A 231 20.03 10.41 -12.52
CA PHE A 231 20.13 9.32 -11.55
C PHE A 231 20.75 9.77 -10.21
N GLY A 232 21.62 10.78 -10.24
CA GLY A 232 22.19 11.39 -9.03
C GLY A 232 21.13 12.13 -8.22
N SER A 233 20.18 12.82 -8.86
CA SER A 233 19.06 13.46 -8.17
C SER A 233 18.20 12.46 -7.39
N GLY A 234 18.05 11.24 -7.91
CA GLY A 234 17.36 10.16 -7.22
C GLY A 234 18.02 9.77 -5.90
N LEU A 235 19.37 9.71 -5.85
CA LEU A 235 20.12 9.46 -4.61
C LEU A 235 19.81 10.51 -3.54
N PHE A 236 19.78 11.79 -3.91
CA PHE A 236 19.44 12.87 -2.98
C PHE A 236 17.99 12.81 -2.54
N LEU A 237 17.06 12.51 -3.45
CA LEU A 237 15.64 12.36 -3.11
C LEU A 237 15.42 11.22 -2.10
N GLU A 238 16.06 10.07 -2.32
CA GLU A 238 16.04 8.95 -1.38
C GLU A 238 16.68 9.30 -0.03
N PHE A 239 17.76 10.08 -0.03
CA PHE A 239 18.43 10.51 1.21
C PHE A 239 17.55 11.48 2.02
N PHE A 240 16.96 12.47 1.34
CA PHE A 240 16.12 13.49 1.96
C PHE A 240 14.71 12.99 2.29
N CYS A 241 14.32 11.78 1.88
CA CYS A 241 12.97 11.29 2.13
C CYS A 241 12.63 11.15 3.63
N ILE A 242 13.63 11.04 4.52
CA ILE A 242 13.44 11.00 5.97
C ILE A 242 12.66 12.23 6.51
N PHE A 243 12.75 13.37 5.82
CA PHE A 243 12.03 14.59 6.21
C PHE A 243 10.52 14.51 5.98
N ALA A 244 10.04 13.49 5.26
CA ALA A 244 8.63 13.20 5.10
C ALA A 244 7.96 12.65 6.37
N ILE A 245 8.73 12.06 7.30
CA ILE A 245 8.20 11.39 8.48
C ILE A 245 7.42 12.40 9.34
N GLY A 246 6.13 12.14 9.55
CA GLY A 246 5.22 12.97 10.36
C GLY A 246 4.86 14.33 9.74
N ASN A 247 5.47 14.72 8.61
CA ASN A 247 5.23 16.01 7.96
C ASN A 247 4.35 15.81 6.72
N ARG A 248 3.09 16.27 6.76
CA ARG A 248 2.13 16.06 5.67
C ARG A 248 2.54 16.74 4.35
N LEU A 249 3.07 17.97 4.42
CA LEU A 249 3.44 18.71 3.21
C LEU A 249 4.69 18.10 2.55
N LEU A 250 5.73 17.85 3.36
CA LEU A 250 6.95 17.22 2.84
C LEU A 250 6.68 15.78 2.40
N GLY A 251 5.85 15.03 3.14
CA GLY A 251 5.39 13.71 2.74
C GLY A 251 4.69 13.72 1.40
N PHE A 252 3.79 14.69 1.15
CA PHE A 252 3.17 14.83 -0.15
C PHE A 252 4.18 15.10 -1.27
N LEU A 253 5.03 16.12 -1.11
CA LEU A 253 6.00 16.52 -2.14
C LEU A 253 7.03 15.43 -2.43
N ILE A 254 7.61 14.82 -1.39
CA ILE A 254 8.59 13.73 -1.49
C ILE A 254 7.91 12.48 -2.05
N GLY A 255 6.72 12.14 -1.58
CA GLY A 255 5.95 10.98 -2.06
C GLY A 255 5.66 11.06 -3.55
N VAL A 256 5.17 12.21 -4.03
CA VAL A 256 4.97 12.46 -5.48
C VAL A 256 6.30 12.39 -6.23
N SER A 257 7.36 13.00 -5.70
CA SER A 257 8.68 12.97 -6.34
C SER A 257 9.23 11.56 -6.47
N LEU A 258 9.08 10.71 -5.45
CA LEU A 258 9.52 9.31 -5.47
C LEU A 258 8.74 8.48 -6.50
N ILE A 259 7.42 8.70 -6.58
CA ILE A 259 6.58 8.06 -7.61
C ILE A 259 7.05 8.49 -9.01
N VAL A 260 7.21 9.80 -9.25
CA VAL A 260 7.67 10.31 -10.55
C VAL A 260 9.04 9.75 -10.90
N MET A 261 9.97 9.70 -9.93
CA MET A 261 11.29 9.11 -10.11
C MET A 261 11.19 7.64 -10.52
N HIS A 262 10.44 6.82 -9.78
CA HIS A 262 10.28 5.40 -10.09
C HIS A 262 9.61 5.16 -11.45
N ARG A 263 8.55 5.90 -11.79
CA ARG A 263 7.90 5.81 -13.12
C ARG A 263 8.87 6.19 -14.24
N SER A 264 9.74 7.17 -13.98
CA SER A 264 10.76 7.58 -14.96
C SER A 264 11.85 6.51 -15.11
N ILE A 265 12.29 5.88 -14.01
CA ILE A 265 13.24 4.76 -14.03
C ILE A 265 12.63 3.55 -14.74
N ASP A 266 11.39 3.19 -14.44
CA ASP A 266 10.66 2.08 -15.08
C ASP A 266 10.59 2.28 -16.60
N ARG A 267 10.24 3.51 -17.02
CA ARG A 267 10.20 3.88 -18.44
C ARG A 267 11.57 3.78 -19.10
N LEU A 268 12.61 4.28 -18.45
CA LEU A 268 13.96 4.26 -19.01
C LEU A 268 14.51 2.84 -19.05
N MET A 269 14.40 2.08 -17.96
CA MET A 269 15.03 0.77 -17.81
C MET A 269 14.22 -0.41 -18.40
N GLY A 270 13.17 -0.12 -19.17
CA GLY A 270 12.42 -1.15 -19.90
C GLY A 270 11.63 -2.10 -19.00
N GLY A 271 10.97 -1.59 -17.95
CA GLY A 271 10.05 -2.38 -17.14
C GLY A 271 10.52 -2.70 -15.72
N VAL A 272 11.58 -2.05 -15.22
CA VAL A 272 11.98 -2.16 -13.80
C VAL A 272 11.03 -1.31 -12.95
N ALA A 273 9.86 -1.86 -12.66
CA ALA A 273 8.82 -1.20 -11.88
C ALA A 273 8.97 -1.48 -10.37
N PHE A 274 8.80 -0.44 -9.56
CA PHE A 274 8.77 -0.52 -8.09
C PHE A 274 7.36 -0.32 -7.55
N LEU A 275 6.38 -0.99 -8.16
CA LEU A 275 4.95 -0.79 -7.91
C LEU A 275 4.60 -0.79 -6.42
N ASN A 276 5.14 -1.76 -5.66
CA ASN A 276 4.84 -1.86 -4.24
C ASN A 276 5.33 -0.63 -3.45
N ASN A 277 6.52 -0.12 -3.78
CA ASN A 277 7.05 1.09 -3.15
C ASN A 277 6.22 2.32 -3.53
N GLU A 278 5.82 2.43 -4.79
CA GLU A 278 4.97 3.51 -5.29
C GLU A 278 3.60 3.51 -4.59
N MET A 279 2.97 2.34 -4.42
CA MET A 279 1.69 2.21 -3.71
C MET A 279 1.81 2.54 -2.22
N LEU A 280 2.90 2.14 -1.56
CA LEU A 280 3.17 2.58 -0.19
C LEU A 280 3.40 4.09 -0.10
N CYS A 281 4.10 4.70 -1.08
CA CYS A 281 4.25 6.15 -1.15
C CYS A 281 2.89 6.84 -1.32
N PHE A 282 2.03 6.31 -2.20
CA PHE A 282 0.69 6.83 -2.45
C PHE A 282 -0.19 6.79 -1.19
N ILE A 283 -0.12 5.70 -0.42
CA ILE A 283 -0.92 5.53 0.80
C ILE A 283 -0.35 6.33 1.97
N PHE A 284 0.96 6.27 2.23
CA PHE A 284 1.55 6.75 3.49
C PHE A 284 2.34 8.06 3.38
N LEU A 285 2.85 8.44 2.20
CA LEU A 285 3.56 9.72 2.00
C LEU A 285 2.66 10.77 1.36
N VAL A 286 2.14 10.49 0.16
CA VAL A 286 1.13 11.32 -0.52
C VAL A 286 -0.12 11.44 0.35
N ASN A 287 -0.43 10.37 1.10
CA ASN A 287 -1.51 10.31 2.07
C ASN A 287 -2.87 10.67 1.44
N ILE A 288 -3.22 9.95 0.38
CA ILE A 288 -4.55 10.01 -0.22
C ILE A 288 -5.68 9.80 0.81
N PRO A 289 -5.55 8.89 1.81
CA PRO A 289 -6.51 8.79 2.91
C PRO A 289 -6.80 10.13 3.61
N PHE A 290 -5.79 10.95 3.85
CA PHE A 290 -5.95 12.27 4.44
C PHE A 290 -6.73 13.22 3.53
N LEU A 291 -6.43 13.25 2.23
CA LEU A 291 -7.13 14.11 1.28
C LEU A 291 -8.63 13.78 1.22
N ILE A 292 -8.96 12.49 1.17
CA ILE A 292 -10.35 12.02 1.21
C ILE A 292 -10.99 12.39 2.56
N ALA A 293 -10.28 12.15 3.68
CA ALA A 293 -10.79 12.49 5.00
C ALA A 293 -11.03 14.00 5.17
N CYS A 294 -10.21 14.87 4.57
CA CYS A 294 -10.43 16.31 4.55
C CYS A 294 -11.78 16.67 3.92
N VAL A 295 -12.08 16.11 2.75
CA VAL A 295 -13.36 16.34 2.07
C VAL A 295 -14.53 15.83 2.91
N VAL A 296 -14.43 14.63 3.49
CA VAL A 296 -15.49 14.08 4.35
C VAL A 296 -15.68 14.93 5.62
N ASN A 297 -14.60 15.44 6.21
CA ASN A 297 -14.65 16.23 7.43
C ASN A 297 -15.27 17.62 7.22
N TRP A 298 -15.43 18.09 5.98
CA TRP A 298 -16.22 19.30 5.68
C TRP A 298 -17.70 19.13 6.02
N LEU A 299 -18.21 17.90 6.14
CA LEU A 299 -19.56 17.65 6.62
C LEU A 299 -19.64 18.00 8.12
N PRO A 300 -20.58 18.86 8.57
CA PRO A 300 -20.59 19.33 9.96
C PRO A 300 -21.01 18.25 10.96
N LYS A 301 -21.89 17.32 10.56
CA LYS A 301 -22.49 16.32 11.45
C LYS A 301 -21.72 15.01 11.41
N LEU A 302 -21.36 14.47 12.58
CA LEU A 302 -20.65 13.18 12.69
C LEU A 302 -21.39 12.03 11.99
N ARG A 303 -22.72 11.94 12.16
CA ARG A 303 -23.54 10.92 11.48
C ARG A 303 -23.47 11.03 9.96
N ALA A 304 -23.46 12.26 9.41
CA ALA A 304 -23.31 12.48 7.98
C ALA A 304 -21.95 11.99 7.48
N ARG A 305 -20.87 12.20 8.24
CA ARG A 305 -19.53 11.67 7.91
C ARG A 305 -19.52 10.15 7.86
N HIS A 306 -20.04 9.49 8.89
CA HIS A 306 -20.07 8.03 8.95
C HIS A 306 -20.92 7.42 7.82
N LEU A 307 -22.10 7.98 7.58
CA LEU A 307 -22.97 7.50 6.49
C LEU A 307 -22.41 7.83 5.11
N ALA A 308 -21.65 8.91 4.94
CA ALA A 308 -20.93 9.19 3.71
C ALA A 308 -19.85 8.14 3.44
N VAL A 309 -19.04 7.79 4.44
CA VAL A 309 -18.01 6.75 4.30
C VAL A 309 -18.65 5.38 4.04
N ALA A 310 -19.67 5.00 4.83
CA ALA A 310 -20.39 3.74 4.66
C ALA A 310 -21.06 3.66 3.28
N GLY A 311 -21.70 4.75 2.84
CA GLY A 311 -22.28 4.88 1.51
C GLY A 311 -21.22 4.74 0.41
N GLY A 312 -20.06 5.39 0.56
CA GLY A 312 -18.94 5.26 -0.38
C GLY A 312 -18.44 3.83 -0.52
N VAL A 313 -18.21 3.13 0.59
CA VAL A 313 -17.78 1.73 0.59
C VAL A 313 -18.86 0.82 -0.01
N ALA A 314 -20.13 0.99 0.38
CA ALA A 314 -21.24 0.24 -0.20
C ALA A 314 -21.37 0.50 -1.71
N GLY A 315 -21.17 1.74 -2.16
CA GLY A 315 -21.21 2.13 -3.56
C GLY A 315 -20.18 1.41 -4.43
N ILE A 316 -19.01 1.03 -3.89
CA ILE A 316 -18.04 0.20 -4.60
C ILE A 316 -18.63 -1.18 -4.89
N ALA A 317 -19.27 -1.83 -3.92
CA ALA A 317 -19.93 -3.11 -4.14
C ALA A 317 -21.16 -2.97 -5.07
N LEU A 318 -21.97 -1.93 -4.84
CA LEU A 318 -23.17 -1.65 -5.65
C LEU A 318 -22.85 -1.35 -7.10
N SER A 319 -21.65 -0.84 -7.39
CA SER A 319 -21.23 -0.56 -8.76
C SER A 319 -21.22 -1.79 -9.65
N PHE A 320 -21.10 -3.01 -9.10
CA PHE A 320 -21.24 -4.25 -9.85
C PHE A 320 -22.54 -4.29 -10.66
N TRP A 321 -23.66 -3.84 -10.10
CA TRP A 321 -24.95 -3.85 -10.80
C TRP A 321 -25.12 -2.69 -11.78
N VAL A 322 -24.30 -1.64 -11.66
CA VAL A 322 -24.28 -0.46 -12.55
C VAL A 322 -23.33 -0.66 -13.73
N GLN A 323 -22.40 -1.63 -13.65
CA GLN A 323 -21.53 -1.99 -14.77
C GLN A 323 -22.35 -2.41 -16.01
N PRO A 324 -21.82 -2.16 -17.23
CA PRO A 324 -22.42 -2.66 -18.47
C PRO A 324 -22.65 -4.17 -18.40
N GLU A 325 -23.72 -4.65 -19.04
CA GLU A 325 -24.08 -6.07 -19.00
C GLU A 325 -22.94 -6.98 -19.46
N SER A 326 -22.22 -6.59 -20.53
CA SER A 326 -21.04 -7.30 -21.03
C SER A 326 -19.97 -7.51 -19.95
N VAL A 327 -19.71 -6.49 -19.15
CA VAL A 327 -18.73 -6.56 -18.04
C VAL A 327 -19.25 -7.47 -16.93
N ARG A 328 -20.54 -7.42 -16.59
CA ARG A 328 -21.12 -8.28 -15.55
C ARG A 328 -21.12 -9.75 -15.95
N THR A 329 -21.45 -10.05 -17.21
CA THR A 329 -21.46 -11.42 -17.74
C THR A 329 -20.09 -12.07 -17.72
N ASP A 330 -19.02 -11.29 -17.86
CA ASP A 330 -17.64 -11.80 -17.72
C ASP A 330 -17.37 -12.34 -16.32
N PHE A 331 -17.91 -11.70 -15.27
CA PHE A 331 -17.70 -12.13 -13.88
C PHE A 331 -18.65 -13.23 -13.43
N THR A 332 -19.84 -13.33 -14.03
CA THR A 332 -20.80 -14.41 -13.77
C THR A 332 -20.62 -15.60 -14.70
N GLN A 333 -19.67 -15.53 -15.63
CA GLN A 333 -19.43 -16.56 -16.67
C GLN A 333 -20.73 -16.94 -17.39
N GLY A 334 -21.48 -15.94 -17.83
CA GLY A 334 -22.78 -16.15 -18.49
C GLY A 334 -23.86 -16.75 -17.59
N GLY A 335 -23.74 -16.60 -16.27
CA GLY A 335 -24.68 -17.15 -15.27
C GLY A 335 -24.25 -18.51 -14.70
N ALA A 336 -23.12 -19.07 -15.12
CA ALA A 336 -22.56 -20.30 -14.56
C ALA A 336 -22.11 -20.13 -13.10
N VAL A 337 -21.88 -18.89 -12.65
CA VAL A 337 -21.45 -18.55 -11.30
C VAL A 337 -22.50 -17.68 -10.62
N ASN A 338 -22.77 -17.95 -9.33
CA ASN A 338 -23.76 -17.18 -8.58
C ASN A 338 -23.35 -15.70 -8.45
N VAL A 339 -24.34 -14.84 -8.23
CA VAL A 339 -24.15 -13.37 -8.24
C VAL A 339 -23.14 -12.90 -7.19
N PHE A 340 -23.05 -13.57 -6.04
CA PHE A 340 -22.15 -13.18 -4.95
C PHE A 340 -20.70 -13.54 -5.25
N GLN A 341 -20.47 -14.70 -5.88
CA GLN A 341 -19.15 -15.07 -6.37
C GLN A 341 -18.73 -14.18 -7.55
N GLY A 342 -19.66 -13.80 -8.44
CA GLY A 342 -19.43 -12.78 -9.47
C GLY A 342 -19.04 -11.43 -8.88
N LEU A 343 -19.73 -10.96 -7.83
CA LEU A 343 -19.36 -9.76 -7.08
C LEU A 343 -17.96 -9.87 -6.46
N GLY A 344 -17.62 -11.02 -5.87
CA GLY A 344 -16.28 -11.27 -5.34
C GLY A 344 -15.18 -11.16 -6.41
N ASN A 345 -15.41 -11.78 -7.57
CA ASN A 345 -14.49 -11.69 -8.72
C ASN A 345 -14.36 -10.25 -9.23
N TYR A 346 -15.46 -9.50 -9.27
CA TYR A 346 -15.45 -8.09 -9.65
C TYR A 346 -14.63 -7.21 -8.69
N LEU A 347 -14.83 -7.38 -7.37
CA LEU A 347 -14.07 -6.64 -6.35
C LEU A 347 -12.57 -6.97 -6.43
N LEU A 348 -12.22 -8.24 -6.63
CA LEU A 348 -10.84 -8.64 -6.87
C LEU A 348 -10.28 -8.03 -8.15
N LYS A 349 -11.08 -7.94 -9.22
CA LYS A 349 -10.64 -7.30 -10.47
C LYS A 349 -10.42 -5.79 -10.30
N LEU A 350 -11.27 -5.09 -9.54
CA LEU A 350 -11.05 -3.69 -9.19
C LEU A 350 -9.69 -3.48 -8.51
N ILE A 351 -9.33 -4.36 -7.57
CA ILE A 351 -8.03 -4.33 -6.89
C ILE A 351 -6.91 -4.68 -7.88
N ASN A 352 -7.07 -5.74 -8.68
CA ASN A 352 -6.03 -6.19 -9.61
C ASN A 352 -5.78 -5.22 -10.77
N ASN A 353 -6.71 -4.33 -11.11
CA ASN A 353 -6.47 -3.28 -12.11
C ASN A 353 -5.39 -2.27 -11.70
N MET A 354 -4.90 -2.32 -10.46
CA MET A 354 -3.65 -1.67 -10.07
C MET A 354 -2.47 -2.08 -10.98
N ASP A 355 -2.53 -3.18 -11.73
CA ASP A 355 -1.53 -3.52 -12.77
C ASP A 355 -1.43 -2.50 -13.89
N THR A 356 -2.53 -1.80 -14.18
CA THR A 356 -2.52 -0.70 -15.17
C THR A 356 -1.52 0.38 -14.77
N TRP A 357 -1.23 0.49 -13.47
CA TRP A 357 -0.23 1.40 -12.97
C TRP A 357 1.17 1.14 -13.56
N ASN A 358 1.49 -0.12 -13.91
CA ASN A 358 2.74 -0.47 -14.58
C ASN A 358 2.71 -0.18 -16.10
N SER A 359 1.56 0.16 -16.67
CA SER A 359 1.42 0.39 -18.10
C SER A 359 1.75 1.83 -18.50
N PHE A 360 2.44 1.98 -19.63
CA PHE A 360 2.59 3.26 -20.33
C PHE A 360 1.64 3.37 -21.53
N GLU A 361 0.86 2.34 -21.83
CA GLU A 361 -0.04 2.34 -22.97
C GLU A 361 -1.33 3.09 -22.65
N ALA A 362 -1.60 4.17 -23.39
CA ALA A 362 -2.83 4.95 -23.24
C ALA A 362 -4.09 4.09 -23.38
N ALA A 363 -4.09 3.08 -24.25
CA ALA A 363 -5.21 2.17 -24.46
C ALA A 363 -5.52 1.33 -23.21
N GLN A 364 -4.51 0.88 -22.46
CA GLN A 364 -4.72 0.14 -21.21
C GLN A 364 -5.31 1.05 -20.14
N TRP A 365 -4.80 2.29 -20.02
CA TRP A 365 -5.38 3.30 -19.14
C TRP A 365 -6.83 3.64 -19.49
N GLN A 366 -7.16 3.79 -20.78
CA GLN A 366 -8.54 4.03 -21.22
C GLN A 366 -9.47 2.87 -20.81
N LYS A 367 -9.04 1.62 -21.03
CA LYS A 367 -9.81 0.44 -20.60
C LYS A 367 -10.03 0.42 -19.09
N THR A 368 -8.99 0.71 -18.32
CA THR A 368 -9.08 0.76 -16.86
C THR A 368 -9.96 1.89 -16.38
N ILE A 369 -9.82 3.10 -16.93
CA ILE A 369 -10.69 4.24 -16.62
C ILE A 369 -12.14 3.89 -16.93
N ALA A 370 -12.44 3.32 -18.11
CA ALA A 370 -13.78 2.90 -18.47
C ALA A 370 -14.35 1.88 -17.47
N PHE A 371 -13.53 0.92 -17.03
CA PHE A 371 -13.93 -0.08 -16.04
C PHE A 371 -14.15 0.49 -14.63
N VAL A 372 -13.27 1.36 -14.13
CA VAL A 372 -13.36 1.90 -12.76
C VAL A 372 -14.31 3.09 -12.64
N THR A 373 -14.66 3.77 -13.73
CA THR A 373 -15.53 4.96 -13.70
C THR A 373 -16.90 4.67 -13.06
N PRO A 374 -17.63 3.60 -13.42
CA PRO A 374 -18.88 3.26 -12.73
C PRO A 374 -18.68 3.05 -11.22
N ALA A 375 -17.58 2.40 -10.80
CA ALA A 375 -17.26 2.22 -9.39
C ALA A 375 -17.06 3.53 -8.64
N ILE A 376 -16.30 4.47 -9.24
CA ILE A 376 -16.05 5.80 -8.66
C ILE A 376 -17.37 6.59 -8.57
N LEU A 377 -18.15 6.64 -9.65
CA LEU A 377 -19.40 7.40 -9.69
C LEU A 377 -20.45 6.84 -8.72
N THR A 378 -20.63 5.52 -8.66
CA THR A 378 -21.55 4.89 -7.69
C THR A 378 -21.08 5.11 -6.26
N SER A 379 -19.77 4.98 -5.99
CA SER A 379 -19.20 5.27 -4.67
C SER A 379 -19.47 6.72 -4.24
N LEU A 380 -19.20 7.69 -5.10
CA LEU A 380 -19.47 9.12 -4.83
C LEU A 380 -20.96 9.39 -4.64
N GLY A 381 -21.83 8.85 -5.50
CA GLY A 381 -23.29 9.00 -5.40
C GLY A 381 -23.83 8.45 -4.08
N CYS A 382 -23.42 7.25 -3.69
CA CYS A 382 -23.82 6.64 -2.42
C CYS A 382 -23.24 7.40 -1.20
N ALA A 383 -22.02 7.95 -1.30
CA ALA A 383 -21.44 8.78 -0.25
C ALA A 383 -22.24 10.08 -0.05
N VAL A 384 -22.64 10.76 -1.13
CA VAL A 384 -23.50 11.95 -1.08
C VAL A 384 -24.86 11.60 -0.46
N LEU A 385 -25.49 10.51 -0.92
CA LEU A 385 -26.77 10.06 -0.36
C LEU A 385 -26.66 9.77 1.15
N GLY A 386 -25.61 9.07 1.57
CA GLY A 386 -25.35 8.81 2.98
C GLY A 386 -25.15 10.09 3.80
N ALA A 387 -24.41 11.06 3.27
CA ALA A 387 -24.22 12.37 3.90
C ALA A 387 -25.56 13.12 4.10
N VAL A 388 -26.42 13.09 3.08
CA VAL A 388 -27.76 13.71 3.11
C VAL A 388 -28.64 13.04 4.17
N VAL A 389 -28.77 11.71 4.13
CA VAL A 389 -29.55 10.93 5.11
C VAL A 389 -29.06 11.20 6.54
N GLY A 390 -27.75 11.15 6.77
CA GLY A 390 -27.16 11.44 8.07
C GLY A 390 -27.37 12.88 8.55
N SER A 391 -27.55 13.82 7.63
CA SER A 391 -27.85 15.21 7.94
C SER A 391 -29.30 15.42 8.38
N PHE A 392 -30.25 14.66 7.82
CA PHE A 392 -31.68 14.72 8.16
C PHE A 392 -32.02 13.96 9.45
N LEU A 393 -31.47 12.76 9.65
CA LEU A 393 -31.73 11.92 10.84
C LEU A 393 -31.21 12.52 12.17
N GLY A 394 -30.44 13.61 12.11
CA GLY A 394 -29.92 14.30 13.29
C GLY A 394 -30.86 15.31 13.94
N LYS A 395 -32.05 15.59 13.39
CA LYS A 395 -32.97 16.62 13.93
C LYS A 395 -33.90 16.12 15.06
N GLY A 396 -33.88 14.83 15.40
CA GLY A 396 -34.95 14.22 16.20
C GLY A 396 -34.86 14.27 17.73
N ASN A 397 -33.70 14.52 18.36
CA ASN A 397 -33.55 14.28 19.82
C ASN A 397 -32.91 15.43 20.61
N GLY A 398 -33.15 16.67 20.18
CA GLY A 398 -32.86 17.85 21.00
C GLY A 398 -33.82 17.99 22.19
N LYS A 399 -33.99 16.94 23.03
CA LYS A 399 -34.29 17.17 24.44
C LYS A 399 -32.95 17.54 25.07
N THR A 400 -32.78 18.85 25.21
CA THR A 400 -31.95 19.51 26.20
C THR A 400 -32.14 18.85 27.56
N GLU A 401 -31.40 17.79 27.85
CA GLU A 401 -31.08 17.47 29.23
C GLU A 401 -30.16 18.58 29.71
N GLY A 402 -30.75 19.51 30.48
CA GLY A 402 -30.00 20.50 31.22
C GLY A 402 -29.07 19.77 32.18
N SER A 403 -27.80 19.64 31.80
CA SER A 403 -26.75 19.35 32.77
C SER A 403 -26.64 20.59 33.65
N LYS A 404 -27.33 20.54 34.79
CA LYS A 404 -27.01 21.36 35.94
C LYS A 404 -25.50 21.34 36.13
N SER A 405 -24.92 22.53 36.16
CA SER A 405 -23.63 22.79 36.75
C SER A 405 -23.64 22.30 38.20
N GLU A 406 -23.11 21.12 38.46
CA GLU A 406 -22.50 20.81 39.76
C GLU A 406 -21.04 21.26 39.69
N ASP A 407 -20.86 22.58 39.81
CA ASP A 407 -19.79 23.10 40.64
C ASP A 407 -20.09 22.63 42.06
N THR A 408 -19.28 21.74 42.64
CA THR A 408 -18.66 21.94 43.96
C THR A 408 -17.89 20.70 44.46
N ALA A 409 -16.71 21.00 44.99
CA ALA A 409 -16.00 20.27 46.04
C ALA A 409 -15.32 18.92 45.72
N ALA A 410 -14.02 19.02 45.38
CA ALA A 410 -12.98 18.39 46.20
C ALA A 410 -11.63 19.08 45.98
N ALA A 411 -11.37 20.08 46.83
CA ALA A 411 -10.04 20.54 47.16
C ALA A 411 -9.35 19.52 48.10
N HIS A 412 -8.01 19.56 48.12
CA HIS A 412 -7.12 19.03 49.16
C HIS A 412 -7.07 17.50 49.36
N THR A 413 -5.92 16.89 49.01
CA THR A 413 -5.02 16.29 50.02
C THR A 413 -3.68 15.87 49.39
N ALA A 414 -2.61 16.33 50.06
CA ALA A 414 -1.22 15.85 50.12
C ALA A 414 -0.46 15.49 48.84
#